data_AF-A0A4R3U235-F1
#
_entry.id   AF-A0A4R3U235-F1
#
_cell.length_a   1.000
_cell.length_b   1.000
_cell.length_c   1.000
_cell.angle_alpha   90.00
_cell.angle_beta   90.00
_cell.angle_gamma   90.00
#
_symmetry.space_group_name_H-M   'P 1'
#
loop_
_entity.id
_entity.type
_entity.pdbx_description
1 polymer ?
#
loop_
_entity_poly.entity_id
_entity_poly.type
_entity_poly.pdbx_seq_one_letter_code
_entity_poly.pdbx_strand_id
1 'polypeptide(L)'
;MRAESSTVNVLASGAFFIARASTDQSETRAVPSISNIEQPCDQLVWGAKAIGKVIGRSEKGAFHALESGRVPGAKKIAGRWGMHVPTFLASFTESPRTSVAA
;
A
#
# COMPACT_ATOMS: atom_id res chain seq x y z
N MET A 1 3.65 63.34 12.96
CA MET A 1 2.77 63.52 14.13
C MET A 1 1.32 63.51 13.63
N ARG A 2 0.51 62.58 14.18
CA ARG A 2 -0.94 62.62 14.44
C ARG A 2 -1.82 63.44 13.47
N ALA A 3 -2.55 62.77 12.58
CA ALA A 3 -4.00 62.45 12.67
C ALA A 3 -4.82 63.52 11.89
N GLU A 4 -6.02 63.34 11.34
CA GLU A 4 -7.20 62.53 11.66
C GLU A 4 -8.09 62.44 10.39
N SER A 5 -8.98 61.42 10.34
CA SER A 5 -10.37 61.49 9.83
C SER A 5 -10.65 61.86 8.37
N SER A 6 -11.69 61.41 7.69
CA SER A 6 -12.79 60.45 7.88
C SER A 6 -13.61 60.59 6.59
N THR A 7 -14.08 59.53 5.95
CA THR A 7 -15.41 59.50 5.32
C THR A 7 -15.85 58.06 5.14
N VAL A 8 -17.02 57.83 5.70
CA VAL A 8 -17.83 56.62 5.79
C VAL A 8 -18.32 56.14 4.43
N ASN A 9 -18.56 54.84 4.28
CA ASN A 9 -19.68 54.41 3.45
C ASN A 9 -20.43 53.24 4.10
N VAL A 10 -21.75 53.35 4.02
CA VAL A 10 -22.77 52.77 4.88
C VAL A 10 -23.72 51.95 4.00
N LEU A 11 -24.17 50.80 4.52
CA LEU A 11 -25.34 50.00 4.16
C LEU A 11 -25.48 49.38 2.74
N ALA A 12 -25.65 48.04 2.73
CA ALA A 12 -26.88 47.36 2.27
C ALA A 12 -26.76 45.87 2.67
N SER A 13 -27.39 45.39 3.74
CA SER A 13 -28.78 44.92 3.82
C SER A 13 -29.14 43.89 2.74
N GLY A 14 -29.27 42.62 3.14
CA GLY A 14 -29.81 41.56 2.29
C GLY A 14 -29.63 40.15 2.86
N ALA A 15 -30.32 39.82 3.96
CA ALA A 15 -30.51 38.45 4.40
C ALA A 15 -31.80 37.90 3.77
N PHE A 16 -31.73 36.82 2.98
CA PHE A 16 -32.91 36.01 2.63
C PHE A 16 -32.51 34.53 2.43
N PHE A 17 -32.81 33.75 3.47
CA PHE A 17 -33.30 32.37 3.51
C PHE A 17 -33.37 31.56 2.21
N ILE A 18 -32.70 30.39 2.16
CA ILE A 18 -33.35 29.10 1.84
C ILE A 18 -32.77 28.01 2.74
N ALA A 19 -33.52 27.66 3.78
CA ALA A 19 -33.44 26.35 4.41
C ALA A 19 -34.17 25.35 3.51
N ARG A 20 -33.55 24.23 3.14
CA ARG A 20 -34.28 23.08 2.59
C ARG A 20 -33.97 21.83 3.40
N ALA A 21 -35.07 21.19 3.78
CA ALA A 21 -35.20 20.13 4.73
C ALA A 21 -34.33 18.90 4.43
N SER A 22 -33.90 18.32 5.55
CA SER A 22 -33.54 16.92 5.74
C SER A 22 -34.32 16.00 4.80
N THR A 23 -33.61 15.31 3.92
CA THR A 23 -34.05 14.00 3.44
C THR A 23 -33.21 12.99 4.19
N ASP A 24 -33.83 12.47 5.23
CA ASP A 24 -33.51 11.24 5.92
C ASP A 24 -33.15 10.16 4.88
N GLN A 25 -31.90 9.68 4.90
CA GLN A 25 -31.53 8.42 4.24
C GLN A 25 -31.32 7.37 5.33
N SER A 26 -32.40 7.04 6.02
CA SER A 26 -32.53 5.75 6.66
C SER A 26 -32.84 4.72 5.56
N GLU A 27 -31.82 4.05 5.02
CA GLU A 27 -32.04 2.75 4.39
C GLU A 27 -31.10 1.71 5.02
N THR A 28 -31.70 0.93 5.91
CA THR A 28 -31.12 -0.29 6.46
C THR A 28 -31.10 -1.34 5.35
N ARG A 29 -29.93 -1.69 4.84
CA ARG A 29 -29.68 -3.03 4.31
C ARG A 29 -28.31 -3.52 4.76
N ALA A 30 -28.35 -4.29 5.82
CA ALA A 30 -27.30 -5.21 6.18
C ALA A 30 -26.96 -6.10 4.98
N VAL A 31 -25.74 -5.97 4.47
CA VAL A 31 -24.86 -7.12 4.19
C VAL A 31 -23.42 -6.61 4.38
N PRO A 32 -22.64 -7.10 5.36
CA PRO A 32 -21.19 -7.03 5.23
C PRO A 32 -20.82 -8.04 4.14
N SER A 33 -20.72 -7.60 2.89
CA SER A 33 -20.13 -8.42 1.83
C SER A 33 -18.62 -8.50 2.06
N ILE A 34 -18.21 -9.22 3.11
CA ILE A 34 -16.87 -9.80 3.20
C ILE A 34 -16.90 -10.97 2.22
N SER A 35 -16.70 -10.66 0.96
CA SER A 35 -16.42 -11.64 -0.07
C SER A 35 -15.60 -10.99 -1.16
N ASN A 36 -14.45 -10.44 -0.75
CA ASN A 36 -13.27 -10.60 -1.58
C ASN A 36 -12.19 -11.16 -0.67
N ILE A 37 -12.09 -12.49 -0.62
CA ILE A 37 -10.80 -13.09 -0.32
C ILE A 37 -9.97 -12.80 -1.57
N GLU A 38 -9.47 -11.55 -1.69
CA GLU A 38 -8.40 -11.22 -2.63
C GLU A 38 -7.19 -12.02 -2.18
N GLN A 39 -7.13 -13.27 -2.62
CA GLN A 39 -5.89 -14.02 -2.64
C GLN A 39 -4.91 -13.15 -3.42
N PRO A 40 -3.81 -12.68 -2.81
CA PRO A 40 -2.92 -11.71 -3.42
C PRO A 40 -2.14 -12.38 -4.56
N CYS A 41 -2.68 -12.33 -5.78
CA CYS A 41 -2.05 -12.90 -6.97
C CYS A 41 -0.74 -12.21 -7.38
N ASP A 42 -0.40 -11.01 -6.88
CA ASP A 42 0.63 -10.18 -7.54
C ASP A 42 1.68 -9.57 -6.61
N GLN A 43 2.18 -10.31 -5.61
CA GLN A 43 3.51 -9.97 -5.04
C GLN A 43 4.65 -10.62 -5.83
N LEU A 44 4.59 -10.49 -7.16
CA LEU A 44 5.64 -10.92 -8.07
C LEU A 44 6.58 -9.75 -8.35
N VAL A 45 7.84 -9.87 -7.91
CA VAL A 45 8.85 -8.83 -8.05
C VAL A 45 9.77 -9.16 -9.22
N TRP A 46 9.94 -8.22 -10.14
CA TRP A 46 10.74 -8.39 -11.35
C TRP A 46 12.04 -7.57 -11.33
N GLY A 47 13.12 -8.20 -11.78
CA GLY A 47 14.44 -7.60 -11.95
C GLY A 47 15.33 -7.74 -10.71
N ALA A 48 16.64 -7.92 -10.95
CA ALA A 48 17.63 -8.09 -9.89
C ALA A 48 17.66 -6.87 -8.94
N LYS A 49 17.42 -5.66 -9.46
CA LYS A 49 17.35 -4.44 -8.67
C LYS A 49 16.18 -4.45 -7.67
N ALA A 50 14.98 -4.80 -8.12
CA ALA A 50 13.80 -4.81 -7.26
C ALA A 50 13.87 -5.94 -6.24
N ILE A 51 14.32 -7.13 -6.69
CA ILE A 51 14.58 -8.27 -5.79
C ILE A 51 15.66 -7.91 -4.77
N GLY A 52 16.72 -7.21 -5.18
CA GLY A 52 17.77 -6.73 -4.30
C GLY A 52 17.25 -5.80 -3.21
N LYS A 53 16.29 -4.91 -3.52
CA LYS A 53 15.64 -4.06 -2.51
C LYS A 53 14.88 -4.89 -1.47
N VAL A 54 14.18 -5.94 -1.89
CA VAL A 54 13.44 -6.84 -0.98
C VAL A 54 14.38 -7.60 -0.05
N ILE A 55 15.53 -8.04 -0.55
CA ILE A 55 16.51 -8.84 0.22
C ILE A 55 17.52 -7.93 0.97
N GLY A 56 17.52 -6.62 0.72
CA GLY A 56 18.48 -5.68 1.29
C GLY A 56 19.90 -5.80 0.71
N ARG A 57 20.03 -6.20 -0.56
CA ARG A 57 21.32 -6.34 -1.27
C ARG A 57 21.44 -5.37 -2.44
N SER A 58 22.68 -5.05 -2.81
CA SER A 58 22.97 -4.34 -4.05
C SER A 58 22.51 -5.17 -5.26
N GLU A 59 22.19 -4.51 -6.38
CA GLU A 59 21.71 -5.18 -7.59
C GLU A 59 22.69 -6.24 -8.11
N LYS A 60 23.99 -5.94 -8.13
CA LYS A 60 25.04 -6.91 -8.52
C LYS A 60 25.10 -8.09 -7.56
N GLY A 61 25.01 -7.84 -6.24
CA GLY A 61 24.99 -8.89 -5.23
C GLY A 61 23.73 -9.76 -5.31
N ALA A 62 22.58 -9.15 -5.62
CA ALA A 62 21.33 -9.86 -5.85
C ALA A 62 21.39 -10.71 -7.12
N PHE A 63 21.95 -10.20 -8.22
CA PHE A 63 22.15 -10.97 -9.45
C PHE A 63 23.02 -12.21 -9.20
N HIS A 64 24.16 -12.05 -8.52
CA HIS A 64 25.01 -13.20 -8.15
C HIS A 64 24.30 -14.19 -7.21
N ALA A 65 23.47 -13.70 -6.27
CA ALA A 65 22.69 -14.56 -5.39
C ALA A 65 21.60 -15.35 -6.13
N LEU A 66 20.98 -14.72 -7.13
CA LEU A 66 19.99 -15.34 -8.01
C LEU A 66 20.64 -16.38 -8.93
N GLU A 67 21.79 -16.06 -9.51
CA GLU A 67 22.56 -16.96 -10.38
C GLU A 67 23.13 -18.17 -9.63
N SER A 68 23.52 -17.98 -8.36
CA SER A 68 23.96 -19.08 -7.48
C SER A 68 22.80 -19.87 -6.86
N GLY A 69 21.54 -19.53 -7.14
CA GLY A 69 20.37 -20.27 -6.66
C GLY A 69 20.12 -20.16 -5.15
N ARG A 70 20.69 -19.16 -4.47
CA ARG A 70 20.52 -18.97 -3.02
C ARG A 70 19.21 -18.28 -2.63
N VAL A 71 18.45 -17.76 -3.61
CA VAL A 71 17.18 -17.07 -3.39
C VAL A 71 16.03 -18.03 -3.72
N PRO A 72 15.32 -18.57 -2.71
CA PRO A 72 14.19 -19.47 -2.95
C PRO A 72 13.02 -18.71 -3.58
N GLY A 73 12.28 -19.37 -4.48
CA GLY A 73 11.13 -18.77 -5.17
C GLY A 73 11.48 -17.74 -6.26
N ALA A 74 12.77 -17.60 -6.60
CA ALA A 74 13.21 -16.79 -7.73
C ALA A 74 13.52 -17.66 -8.95
N LYS A 75 13.05 -17.22 -10.13
CA LYS A 75 13.22 -17.93 -11.40
C LYS A 75 13.61 -16.96 -12.52
N LYS A 76 14.48 -17.42 -13.41
CA LYS A 76 14.81 -16.71 -14.66
C LYS A 76 13.76 -17.04 -15.71
N ILE A 77 13.03 -16.04 -16.18
CA ILE A 77 11.96 -16.15 -17.17
C ILE A 77 12.30 -15.20 -18.33
N ALA A 78 12.47 -15.74 -19.53
CA ALA A 78 12.78 -14.97 -20.75
C ALA A 78 13.93 -13.94 -20.59
N GLY A 79 14.98 -14.29 -19.85
CA GLY A 79 16.14 -13.42 -19.61
C GLY A 79 15.98 -12.40 -18.48
N ARG A 80 14.82 -12.31 -17.83
CA ARG A 80 14.60 -11.49 -16.63
C ARG A 80 14.44 -12.36 -15.39
N TRP A 81 14.79 -11.82 -14.23
CA TRP A 81 14.54 -12.50 -12.95
C TRP A 81 13.18 -12.10 -12.40
N GLY A 82 12.38 -13.08 -11.99
CA GLY A 82 11.13 -12.89 -11.25
C GLY A 82 11.21 -13.62 -9.92
N MET A 83 10.66 -13.03 -8.85
CA MET A 83 10.61 -13.62 -7.52
C MET A 83 9.20 -13.51 -6.95
N HIS A 84 8.66 -14.63 -6.48
CA HIS A 84 7.40 -14.64 -5.76
C HIS A 84 7.67 -14.41 -4.27
N VAL A 85 7.28 -13.23 -3.76
CA VAL A 85 7.56 -12.84 -2.36
C VAL A 85 6.93 -13.80 -1.34
N PRO A 86 5.69 -14.30 -1.50
CA PRO A 86 5.11 -15.25 -0.56
C PRO A 86 5.86 -16.58 -0.49
N THR A 87 6.34 -17.11 -1.62
CA THR A 87 7.16 -18.34 -1.63
C THR A 87 8.52 -18.11 -0.97
N PHE A 88 9.11 -16.94 -1.21
CA PHE A 88 10.35 -16.54 -0.55
C PHE A 88 10.14 -16.45 0.97
N LEU A 89 9.08 -15.79 1.44
CA LEU A 89 8.75 -15.67 2.87
C LEU A 89 8.41 -17.03 3.51
N ALA A 90 7.67 -17.89 2.81
CA ALA A 90 7.34 -19.24 3.27
C ALA A 90 8.60 -20.08 3.58
N SER A 91 9.68 -19.84 2.84
CA SER A 91 10.97 -20.50 3.07
C SER A 91 11.63 -20.12 4.41
N PHE A 92 11.21 -19.02 5.03
CA PHE A 92 11.66 -18.62 6.38
C PHE A 92 10.73 -19.09 7.49
N THR A 93 9.44 -19.29 7.19
CA THR A 93 8.44 -19.71 8.20
C THR A 93 8.43 -21.21 8.45
N GLU A 94 8.98 -22.01 7.53
CA GLU A 94 9.33 -23.41 7.78
C GLU A 94 10.46 -23.44 8.83
N SER A 95 10.09 -23.21 10.08
CA SER A 95 10.96 -23.47 11.21
C SER A 95 11.24 -24.98 11.18
N PRO A 96 12.49 -25.44 11.00
CA PRO A 96 12.81 -26.82 11.34
C PRO A 96 12.46 -26.91 12.81
N ARG A 97 11.33 -27.56 13.15
CA ARG A 97 10.92 -27.77 14.54
C ARG A 97 12.18 -28.22 15.23
N THR A 98 12.68 -27.37 16.12
CA THR A 98 13.80 -27.67 16.98
C THR A 98 13.46 -29.02 17.59
N SER A 99 14.13 -30.06 17.10
CA SER A 99 14.19 -31.36 17.72
C SER A 99 14.98 -31.13 19.00
N VAL A 100 14.32 -30.57 20.01
CA VAL A 100 14.77 -30.70 21.39
C VAL A 100 14.43 -32.14 21.74
N ALA A 101 15.38 -33.03 21.46
CA ALA A 101 15.36 -34.39 21.94
C ALA A 101 15.31 -34.36 23.47
N ALA A 102 14.44 -35.21 24.02
CA ALA A 102 14.19 -35.44 25.42
C ALA A 102 15.36 -36.15 26.12
#